data_AF-X1M7J9-F1
#
_entry.id   AF-X1M7J9-F1
#
_cell.length_a   1.000
_cell.length_b   1.000
_cell.length_c   1.000
_cell.angle_alpha   90.00
_cell.angle_beta   90.00
_cell.angle_gamma   90.00
#
_symmetry.space_group_name_H-M   'P 1'
#
loop_
_entity.id
_entity.type
_entity.pdbx_description
1 polymer ?
#
loop_
_entity_poly.entity_id
_entity_poly.type
_entity_poly.pdbx_seq_one_letter_code
_entity_poly.pdbx_strand_id
1 'polypeptide(L)'
;TRDSYKNFELVFDVKLEKSSLNSGIQILSETRPEGSYKSIMAGIQVEIDSEDFGGLYSERITNNWIYPPGSITNEKVWKLNDFNSYKIKCTEILLNNYQINVTINDTLVTDYLYNYNENNSSQPIKNKIGFQIHFKENNDEIGKSIFFRNILIKQL
;
A
#
# COMPACT_ATOMS: atom_id res chain seq x y z
N THR A 1 4.92 8.30 -7.61
CA THR A 1 4.47 8.97 -8.84
C THR A 1 4.98 10.40 -8.82
N ARG A 2 5.17 11.01 -10.00
CA ARG A 2 5.44 12.46 -10.07
C ARG A 2 4.15 13.26 -9.88
N ASP A 3 3.02 12.75 -10.36
CA ASP A 3 1.69 13.35 -10.20
C ASP A 3 0.99 12.94 -8.90
N SER A 4 -0.15 13.56 -8.66
CA SER A 4 -0.99 13.40 -7.47
C SER A 4 -2.36 12.85 -7.84
N TYR A 5 -2.82 11.84 -7.11
CA TYR A 5 -4.02 11.06 -7.43
C TYR A 5 -4.93 10.95 -6.21
N LYS A 6 -6.05 11.69 -6.24
CA LYS A 6 -7.05 11.71 -5.17
C LYS A 6 -8.07 10.58 -5.32
N ASN A 7 -8.65 10.52 -6.53
CA ASN A 7 -9.59 9.50 -6.96
C ASN A 7 -8.90 8.69 -8.06
N PHE A 8 -8.72 7.40 -7.84
CA PHE A 8 -8.02 6.55 -8.80
C PHE A 8 -8.41 5.08 -8.65
N GLU A 9 -8.13 4.34 -9.72
CA GLU A 9 -7.99 2.89 -9.72
C GLU A 9 -6.56 2.56 -10.18
N LEU A 10 -5.82 1.84 -9.34
CA LEU A 10 -4.46 1.36 -9.62
C LEU A 10 -4.52 -0.17 -9.71
N VAL A 11 -4.04 -0.72 -10.81
CA VAL A 11 -3.83 -2.16 -10.98
C VAL A 11 -2.37 -2.46 -11.23
N PHE A 12 -1.90 -3.57 -10.67
CA PHE A 12 -0.54 -4.06 -10.87
C PHE A 12 -0.47 -5.53 -10.47
N ASP A 13 0.54 -6.23 -10.97
CA ASP A 13 0.90 -7.54 -10.43
C ASP A 13 2.14 -7.41 -9.55
N VAL A 14 2.16 -8.15 -8.45
CA VAL A 14 3.32 -8.27 -7.56
C VAL A 14 3.69 -9.72 -7.28
N LYS A 15 4.99 -10.01 -7.21
CA LYS A 15 5.54 -11.31 -6.81
C LYS A 15 6.59 -11.12 -5.72
N LEU A 16 6.51 -11.95 -4.68
CA LEU A 16 7.53 -12.11 -3.64
C LEU A 16 8.28 -13.44 -3.84
N GLU A 17 9.62 -13.40 -3.84
CA GLU A 17 10.45 -14.61 -3.91
C GLU A 17 10.56 -15.39 -2.59
N LYS A 18 10.07 -14.79 -1.50
CA LYS A 18 10.11 -15.36 -0.17
C LYS A 18 9.01 -14.77 0.68
N SER A 19 8.46 -15.58 1.60
CA SER A 19 7.35 -15.20 2.46
C SER A 19 7.70 -14.08 3.44
N SER A 20 8.95 -14.03 3.92
CA SER A 20 9.42 -12.99 4.84
C SER A 20 9.61 -11.62 4.19
N LEU A 21 9.51 -11.52 2.86
CA LEU A 21 9.65 -10.22 2.19
C LEU A 21 8.39 -9.38 2.41
N ASN A 22 8.60 -8.16 2.85
CA ASN A 22 7.57 -7.16 3.03
C ASN A 22 7.72 -5.99 2.05
N SER A 23 6.59 -5.43 1.64
CA SER A 23 6.50 -4.25 0.80
C SER A 23 5.14 -3.57 1.02
N GLY A 24 4.89 -2.46 0.33
CA GLY A 24 3.56 -1.88 0.28
C GLY A 24 3.41 -0.85 -0.82
N ILE A 25 2.15 -0.54 -1.11
CA ILE A 25 1.79 0.57 -1.99
C ILE A 25 1.30 1.73 -1.14
N GLN A 26 2.11 2.78 -1.11
CA GLN A 26 1.74 4.04 -0.52
C GLN A 26 0.63 4.70 -1.36
N ILE A 27 -0.43 5.17 -0.72
CA ILE A 27 -1.56 5.89 -1.30
C ILE A 27 -1.95 7.04 -0.37
N LEU A 28 -2.48 8.13 -0.92
CA LEU A 28 -2.78 9.32 -0.12
C LEU A 28 -1.57 9.77 0.73
N SER A 29 -0.35 9.53 0.22
CA SER A 29 0.89 9.80 0.93
C SER A 29 1.56 11.07 0.44
N GLU A 30 2.56 11.52 1.18
CA GLU A 30 3.46 12.60 0.79
C GLU A 30 4.91 12.17 0.90
N THR A 31 5.77 12.86 0.15
CA THR A 31 7.21 12.76 0.33
C THR A 31 7.65 13.78 1.38
N ARG A 32 8.35 13.30 2.41
CA ARG A 32 8.96 14.13 3.44
C ARG A 32 10.48 14.04 3.33
N PRO A 33 11.21 15.16 3.50
CA PRO A 33 12.65 15.11 3.63
C PRO A 33 13.02 14.34 4.90
N GLU A 34 13.98 13.40 4.78
CA GLU A 34 14.58 12.69 5.91
C GLU A 34 16.10 12.91 5.84
N GLY A 35 16.60 13.79 6.71
CA GLY A 35 18.00 14.24 6.63
C GLY A 35 18.33 14.96 5.32
N SER A 36 19.61 15.00 4.98
CA SER A 36 20.13 15.86 3.90
C SER A 36 19.96 15.31 2.48
N TYR A 37 19.75 13.99 2.31
CA TYR A 37 19.80 13.33 1.00
C TYR A 37 18.73 12.25 0.78
N LYS A 38 17.82 12.05 1.74
CA LYS A 38 16.77 11.03 1.63
C LYS A 38 15.40 11.68 1.66
N SER A 39 14.47 11.07 0.96
CA SER A 39 13.06 11.37 1.08
C SER A 39 12.34 10.09 1.45
N ILE A 40 11.50 10.17 2.47
CA ILE A 40 10.63 9.08 2.88
C ILE A 40 9.21 9.37 2.41
N MET A 41 8.42 8.31 2.33
CA MET A 41 6.98 8.41 2.14
C MET A 41 6.32 8.38 3.52
N ALA A 42 5.33 9.24 3.73
CA ALA A 42 4.51 9.24 4.93
C ALA A 42 3.03 9.31 4.52
N GLY A 43 2.20 8.44 5.06
CA GLY A 43 0.79 8.33 4.70
C GLY A 43 0.26 6.91 4.82
N ILE A 44 -0.75 6.59 4.02
CA ILE A 44 -1.38 5.27 4.06
C ILE A 44 -0.59 4.31 3.17
N GLN A 45 -0.32 3.13 3.67
CA GLN A 45 0.24 2.02 2.93
C GLN A 45 -0.79 0.90 2.81
N VAL A 46 -1.01 0.39 1.60
CA VAL A 46 -1.63 -0.91 1.38
C VAL A 46 -0.55 -1.98 1.48
N GLU A 47 -0.72 -2.92 2.40
CA GLU A 47 0.29 -3.92 2.73
C GLU A 47 0.46 -4.98 1.64
N ILE A 48 1.72 -5.30 1.36
CA ILE A 48 2.13 -6.44 0.55
C ILE A 48 3.03 -7.33 1.40
N ASP A 49 2.42 -8.41 1.88
CA ASP A 49 3.08 -9.48 2.62
C ASP A 49 2.51 -10.82 2.11
N SER A 50 3.18 -11.94 2.36
CA SER A 50 2.63 -13.25 1.99
C SER A 50 1.59 -13.79 2.97
N GLU A 51 1.63 -13.33 4.21
CA GLU A 51 0.74 -13.72 5.31
C GLU A 51 -0.21 -12.58 5.65
N ASP A 52 0.26 -11.34 5.73
CA ASP A 52 -0.50 -10.20 6.28
C ASP A 52 -0.89 -9.14 5.21
N PHE A 53 -1.36 -9.57 4.04
CA PHE A 53 -1.63 -8.67 2.91
C PHE A 53 -2.92 -7.85 2.99
N GLY A 54 -2.95 -6.74 2.24
CA GLY A 54 -4.16 -5.96 1.97
C GLY A 54 -4.53 -4.98 3.07
N GLY A 55 -4.01 -5.15 4.29
CA GLY A 55 -4.21 -4.20 5.37
C GLY A 55 -3.77 -2.76 5.01
N LEU A 56 -4.33 -1.79 5.73
CA LEU A 56 -3.97 -0.38 5.63
C LEU A 56 -3.10 0.01 6.83
N TYR A 57 -1.86 0.39 6.58
CA TYR A 57 -0.89 0.80 7.59
C TYR A 57 -0.60 2.31 7.52
N SER A 58 -0.41 2.93 8.68
CA SER A 58 -0.14 4.36 8.85
C SER A 58 1.36 4.63 8.88
N GLU A 59 2.02 4.56 7.72
CA GLU A 59 3.48 4.70 7.59
C GLU A 59 3.92 6.13 7.94
N ARG A 60 4.75 6.27 8.98
CA ARG A 60 5.37 7.54 9.44
C ARG A 60 4.37 8.64 9.83
N ILE A 61 3.13 8.26 10.11
CA ILE A 61 2.12 9.13 10.74
C ILE A 61 1.87 8.65 12.17
N THR A 62 1.27 7.47 12.33
CA THR A 62 1.06 6.84 13.65
C THR A 62 1.82 5.53 13.84
N ASN A 63 2.41 4.96 12.78
CA ASN A 63 3.10 3.66 12.76
C ASN A 63 2.24 2.53 13.35
N ASN A 64 0.95 2.53 13.01
CA ASN A 64 -0.03 1.54 13.46
C ASN A 64 -0.94 1.14 12.30
N TRP A 65 -1.59 -0.02 12.44
CA TRP A 65 -2.66 -0.43 11.54
C TRP A 65 -3.84 0.54 11.61
N ILE A 66 -4.24 1.07 10.47
CA ILE A 66 -5.50 1.77 10.27
C ILE A 66 -6.61 0.72 10.09
N TYR A 67 -6.31 -0.29 9.28
CA TYR A 67 -7.15 -1.45 9.04
C TYR A 67 -6.24 -2.67 8.98
N PRO A 68 -6.18 -3.51 10.02
CA PRO A 68 -5.29 -4.66 10.00
C PRO A 68 -5.72 -5.67 8.93
N PRO A 69 -4.79 -6.46 8.39
CA PRO A 69 -5.14 -7.57 7.51
C PRO A 69 -6.10 -8.51 8.26
N GLY A 70 -7.16 -8.93 7.57
CA GLY A 70 -8.18 -9.81 8.14
C GLY A 70 -7.74 -11.28 8.09
N SER A 71 -8.40 -12.14 8.86
CA SER A 71 -8.16 -13.58 8.88
C SER A 71 -8.70 -14.33 7.64
N ILE A 72 -8.85 -13.65 6.50
CA ILE A 72 -9.17 -14.32 5.24
C ILE A 72 -8.11 -15.40 5.05
N THR A 73 -8.51 -16.62 4.72
CA THR A 73 -7.58 -17.75 4.59
C THR A 73 -6.51 -17.43 3.54
N ASN A 74 -5.36 -16.95 4.02
CA ASN A 74 -4.28 -16.35 3.24
C ASN A 74 -3.79 -17.26 2.12
N GLU A 75 -3.77 -18.57 2.37
CA GLU A 75 -3.29 -19.60 1.44
C GLU A 75 -4.08 -19.67 0.13
N LYS A 76 -5.36 -19.26 0.09
CA LYS A 76 -6.17 -19.33 -1.14
C LYS A 76 -6.08 -18.07 -1.98
N VAL A 77 -5.87 -16.92 -1.34
CA VAL A 77 -5.86 -15.64 -2.04
C VAL A 77 -4.47 -15.31 -2.53
N TRP A 78 -3.43 -15.54 -1.73
CA TRP A 78 -2.06 -15.21 -2.10
C TRP A 78 -1.30 -16.41 -2.67
N LYS A 79 -0.50 -16.17 -3.71
CA LYS A 79 0.36 -17.16 -4.36
C LYS A 79 1.82 -16.78 -4.16
N LEU A 80 2.50 -17.44 -3.23
CA LEU A 80 3.94 -17.25 -3.02
C LEU A 80 4.72 -17.72 -4.26
N ASN A 81 5.80 -17.01 -4.62
CA ASN A 81 6.61 -17.25 -5.81
C ASN A 81 5.91 -17.09 -7.17
N ASP A 82 4.67 -16.60 -7.19
CA ASP A 82 3.92 -16.28 -8.40
C ASP A 82 3.39 -14.83 -8.33
N PHE A 83 2.91 -14.32 -9.46
CA PHE A 83 2.31 -13.00 -9.54
C PHE A 83 0.89 -12.99 -8.97
N ASN A 84 0.64 -12.02 -8.10
CA ASN A 84 -0.66 -11.72 -7.49
C ASN A 84 -1.15 -10.39 -8.08
N SER A 85 -2.37 -10.39 -8.62
CA SER A 85 -2.99 -9.20 -9.19
C SER A 85 -3.61 -8.38 -8.08
N TYR A 86 -3.21 -7.12 -7.98
CA TYR A 86 -3.77 -6.13 -7.07
C TYR A 86 -4.62 -5.14 -7.85
N LYS A 87 -5.74 -4.76 -7.26
CA LYS A 87 -6.51 -3.57 -7.63
C LYS A 87 -6.79 -2.74 -6.39
N ILE A 88 -6.30 -1.50 -6.39
CA ILE A 88 -6.56 -0.51 -5.35
C ILE A 88 -7.45 0.56 -5.95
N LYS A 89 -8.66 0.72 -5.43
CA LYS A 89 -9.55 1.82 -5.77
C LYS A 89 -9.66 2.75 -4.59
N CYS A 90 -9.37 4.03 -4.81
CA CYS A 90 -9.49 5.08 -3.82
C CYS A 90 -10.43 6.16 -4.38
N THR A 91 -11.45 6.55 -3.62
CA THR A 91 -12.40 7.57 -4.05
C THR A 91 -12.81 8.41 -2.86
N GLU A 92 -12.64 9.73 -2.95
CA GLU A 92 -13.23 10.66 -2.00
C GLU A 92 -14.75 10.68 -2.19
N ILE A 93 -15.49 10.24 -1.17
CA ILE A 93 -16.96 10.19 -1.20
C ILE A 93 -17.59 11.41 -0.52
N LEU A 94 -16.89 11.99 0.45
CA LEU A 94 -17.20 13.26 1.12
C LEU A 94 -15.87 13.95 1.40
N LEU A 95 -15.89 15.27 1.66
CA LEU A 95 -14.66 16.02 1.94
C LEU A 95 -13.81 15.30 3.01
N ASN A 96 -12.57 14.96 2.66
CA ASN A 96 -11.61 14.26 3.51
C ASN A 96 -12.00 12.82 3.93
N ASN A 97 -13.00 12.22 3.28
CA ASN A 97 -13.44 10.85 3.52
C ASN A 97 -13.24 10.01 2.26
N TYR A 98 -12.37 9.01 2.33
CA TYR A 98 -11.92 8.21 1.21
C TYR A 98 -12.38 6.76 1.36
N GLN A 99 -13.17 6.29 0.41
CA GLN A 99 -13.43 4.86 0.26
C GLN A 99 -12.21 4.20 -0.37
N ILE A 100 -11.64 3.21 0.32
CA ILE A 100 -10.49 2.44 -0.14
C ILE A 100 -10.91 0.99 -0.28
N ASN A 101 -10.83 0.47 -1.49
CA ASN A 101 -11.06 -0.93 -1.81
C ASN A 101 -9.77 -1.57 -2.31
N VAL A 102 -9.42 -2.73 -1.73
CA VAL A 102 -8.28 -3.54 -2.19
C VAL A 102 -8.80 -4.91 -2.59
N THR A 103 -8.57 -5.26 -3.85
CA THR A 103 -8.85 -6.59 -4.40
C THR A 103 -7.53 -7.27 -4.74
N ILE A 104 -7.37 -8.52 -4.29
CA ILE A 104 -6.20 -9.35 -4.60
C ILE A 104 -6.70 -10.65 -5.20
N ASN A 105 -6.21 -11.01 -6.40
CA ASN A 105 -6.62 -12.21 -7.14
C ASN A 105 -8.16 -12.40 -7.12
N ASP A 106 -8.87 -11.36 -7.57
CA ASP A 106 -10.34 -11.27 -7.64
C ASP A 106 -11.09 -11.35 -6.30
N THR A 107 -10.38 -11.36 -5.17
CA THR A 107 -10.96 -11.36 -3.83
C THR A 107 -10.87 -9.98 -3.20
N LEU A 108 -12.01 -9.40 -2.80
CA LEU A 108 -12.03 -8.15 -2.03
C LEU A 108 -11.53 -8.44 -0.61
N VAL A 109 -10.37 -7.87 -0.26
CA VAL A 109 -9.71 -8.07 1.04
C VAL A 109 -9.82 -6.85 1.95
N THR A 110 -10.14 -5.68 1.38
CA THR A 110 -10.29 -4.44 2.14
C THR A 110 -11.42 -3.62 1.55
N ASP A 111 -12.29 -3.17 2.44
CA ASP A 111 -13.35 -2.21 2.17
C ASP A 111 -13.45 -1.27 3.37
N TYR A 112 -12.80 -0.11 3.27
CA TYR A 112 -12.59 0.77 4.41
C TYR A 112 -12.86 2.23 4.06
N LEU A 113 -13.65 2.90 4.90
CA LEU A 113 -13.88 4.33 4.82
C LEU A 113 -12.87 5.06 5.72
N TYR A 114 -11.89 5.69 5.10
CA TYR A 114 -10.84 6.42 5.79
C TYR A 114 -11.18 7.90 5.93
N ASN A 115 -11.27 8.40 7.17
CA ASN A 115 -11.42 9.82 7.48
C ASN A 115 -10.05 10.44 7.77
N TYR A 116 -9.61 11.36 6.91
CA TYR A 116 -8.30 11.99 7.07
C TYR A 116 -8.22 12.93 8.28
N ASN A 117 -9.31 13.60 8.65
CA ASN A 117 -9.31 14.61 9.70
C ASN A 117 -9.11 14.01 11.10
N GLU A 118 -9.61 12.80 11.35
CA GLU A 118 -9.46 12.12 12.65
C GLU A 118 -8.02 11.71 12.94
N ASN A 119 -7.19 11.58 11.91
CA ASN A 119 -5.81 11.11 12.03
C ASN A 119 -4.80 12.25 12.30
N ASN A 120 -5.28 13.44 12.71
CA ASN A 120 -4.46 14.57 13.16
C ASN A 120 -3.32 15.01 12.21
N SER A 121 -3.48 14.81 10.90
CA SER A 121 -2.53 15.36 9.93
C SER A 121 -2.84 16.83 9.66
N SER A 122 -2.03 17.72 10.21
CA SER A 122 -2.09 19.17 9.96
C SER A 122 -1.55 19.58 8.59
N GLN A 123 -1.06 18.62 7.80
CA GLN A 123 -0.48 18.85 6.46
C GLN A 123 -1.50 18.49 5.37
N PRO A 124 -1.54 19.22 4.24
CA PRO A 124 -2.37 18.84 3.11
C PRO A 124 -1.82 17.59 2.41
N ILE A 125 -2.65 16.57 2.23
CA ILE A 125 -2.28 15.34 1.51
C ILE A 125 -1.82 15.69 0.09
N LYS A 126 -0.59 15.31 -0.26
CA LYS A 126 -0.08 15.49 -1.63
C LYS A 126 -0.48 14.38 -2.60
N ASN A 127 -1.23 13.39 -2.11
CA ASN A 127 -1.90 12.33 -2.86
C ASN A 127 -0.92 11.55 -3.75
N LYS A 128 0.29 11.29 -3.25
CA LYS A 128 1.30 10.53 -3.98
C LYS A 128 1.04 9.04 -3.83
N ILE A 129 1.39 8.32 -4.88
CA ILE A 129 1.44 6.86 -4.89
C ILE A 129 2.90 6.43 -4.97
N GLY A 130 3.31 5.44 -4.18
CA GLY A 130 4.70 4.94 -4.19
C GLY A 130 4.76 3.45 -3.92
N PHE A 131 5.79 2.81 -4.45
CA PHE A 131 6.05 1.39 -4.27
C PHE A 131 7.20 1.29 -3.29
N GLN A 132 6.96 0.65 -2.14
CA GLN A 132 7.96 0.53 -1.10
C GLN A 132 8.97 -0.56 -1.46
N ILE A 133 10.22 -0.34 -1.07
CA ILE A 133 11.22 -1.41 -0.93
C ILE A 133 11.59 -1.38 0.54
N HIS A 134 11.16 -2.38 1.29
CA HIS A 134 11.46 -2.44 2.72
C HIS A 134 12.96 -2.69 2.94
N PHE A 135 13.49 -2.12 4.02
CA PHE A 135 14.86 -2.40 4.43
C PHE A 135 14.97 -3.86 4.88
N LYS A 136 16.06 -4.52 4.54
CA LYS A 136 16.29 -5.94 4.88
C LYS A 136 16.79 -6.04 6.31
N GLU A 137 15.99 -6.59 7.21
CA GLU A 137 16.41 -6.82 8.60
C GLU A 137 17.12 -8.17 8.77
N ASN A 138 16.77 -9.17 7.94
CA ASN A 138 17.26 -10.53 8.07
C ASN A 138 18.23 -10.93 6.93
N ASN A 139 19.27 -11.70 7.29
CA ASN A 139 20.28 -12.19 6.34
C ASN A 139 19.68 -13.08 5.23
N ASP A 140 18.52 -13.67 5.47
CA ASP A 140 17.88 -14.64 4.59
C ASP A 140 16.99 -14.00 3.50
N GLU A 141 16.89 -12.66 3.49
CA GLU A 141 16.30 -11.82 2.43
C GLU A 141 17.37 -11.29 1.46
N ILE A 142 18.65 -11.46 1.78
CA ILE A 142 19.76 -11.03 0.92
C ILE A 142 19.68 -11.78 -0.42
N GLY A 143 19.80 -11.04 -1.53
CA GLY A 143 19.66 -11.57 -2.88
C GLY A 143 18.22 -11.90 -3.31
N LYS A 144 17.23 -11.73 -2.44
CA LYS A 144 15.81 -11.87 -2.80
C LYS A 144 15.21 -10.57 -3.34
N SER A 145 14.21 -10.75 -4.19
CA SER A 145 13.58 -9.68 -4.98
C SER A 145 12.07 -9.64 -4.79
N ILE A 146 11.53 -8.43 -4.98
CA ILE A 146 10.11 -8.16 -5.15
C ILE A 146 9.93 -7.64 -6.56
N PHE A 147 9.01 -8.23 -7.31
CA PHE A 147 8.77 -7.87 -8.70
C PHE A 147 7.42 -7.19 -8.85
N PHE A 148 7.40 -6.11 -9.62
CA PHE A 148 6.18 -5.44 -10.03
C PHE A 148 6.08 -5.41 -11.55
N ARG A 149 4.89 -5.64 -12.09
CA ARG A 149 4.61 -5.49 -13.54
C ARG A 149 3.17 -5.04 -13.77
N ASN A 150 2.85 -4.74 -15.03
CA ASN A 150 1.48 -4.39 -15.46
C ASN A 150 0.87 -3.24 -14.64
N ILE A 151 1.70 -2.26 -14.27
CA ILE A 151 1.29 -1.12 -13.44
C ILE A 151 0.50 -0.14 -14.31
N LEU A 152 -0.79 -0.03 -14.05
CA LEU A 152 -1.69 0.89 -14.75
C LEU A 152 -2.48 1.69 -13.72
N ILE A 153 -2.58 2.99 -13.94
CA ILE A 153 -3.39 3.87 -13.12
C ILE A 153 -4.41 4.61 -13.98
N LYS A 154 -5.64 4.67 -13.48
CA LYS A 154 -6.74 5.45 -14.04
C LYS A 154 -7.20 6.45 -13.00
N GLN A 155 -7.19 7.73 -13.34
CA GLN A 155 -7.83 8.76 -12.54
C GLN A 155 -9.36 8.66 -12.71
N LEU A 156 -10.11 8.85 -11.62
CA LEU A 156 -11.57 8.77 -11.58
C LEU A 156 -12.23 10.14 -11.45
#